data_AF-A0A7S0RAY6-F1
#
_entry.id   AF-A0A7S0RAY6-F1
#
_cell.length_a   1.000
_cell.length_b   1.000
_cell.length_c   1.000
_cell.angle_alpha   90.00
_cell.angle_beta   90.00
_cell.angle_gamma   90.00
#
_symmetry.space_group_name_H-M   'P 1'
#
loop_
_entity.id
_entity.type
_entity.pdbx_description
1 polymer ?
#
loop_
_entity_poly.entity_id
_entity_poly.type
_entity_poly.pdbx_seq_one_letter_code
_entity_poly.pdbx_strand_id
1 'polypeptide(L)'
;MKLLPESLHQEAATAALVASSVLYYLDTQVLPSLMREHKLHAAWAAAGKRYHDAIWKFNYSYDRDLRYSAISKNMVMDHLNHTKPKTVAEHVDKMIAANKKIYDAFTPGSKRLLIWQSQTSLH
;
A
#
# COMPACT_ATOMS: atom_id res chain seq x y z
N MET A 1 -31.41 46.47 -65.08
CA MET A 1 -30.64 45.84 -64.00
C MET A 1 -29.97 46.96 -63.20
N LYS A 2 -29.91 46.91 -61.87
CA LYS A 2 -29.26 47.96 -61.06
C LYS A 2 -27.74 47.77 -61.17
N LEU A 3 -27.07 48.66 -61.90
CA LEU A 3 -25.62 48.54 -62.22
C LEU A 3 -24.75 49.40 -61.28
N LEU A 4 -25.22 50.57 -60.87
CA LEU A 4 -24.57 51.42 -59.87
C LEU A 4 -25.55 51.71 -58.72
N PRO A 5 -25.04 51.83 -57.50
CA PRO A 5 -25.83 52.24 -56.35
C PRO A 5 -26.03 53.75 -56.30
N GLU A 6 -26.92 54.20 -55.43
CA GLU A 6 -27.20 55.64 -55.20
C GLU A 6 -25.99 56.37 -54.62
N SER A 7 -25.13 55.67 -53.86
CA SER A 7 -23.85 56.19 -53.39
C SER A 7 -22.84 55.05 -53.22
N LEU A 8 -21.81 55.05 -54.07
CA LEU A 8 -20.71 54.08 -53.97
C LEU A 8 -19.96 54.21 -52.64
N HIS A 9 -19.81 55.43 -52.11
CA HIS A 9 -19.16 55.66 -50.82
C HIS A 9 -19.96 55.10 -49.66
N GLN A 10 -21.29 55.18 -49.72
CA GLN A 10 -22.15 54.63 -48.69
C GLN A 10 -22.07 53.10 -48.67
N GLU A 11 -22.14 52.46 -49.84
CA GLU A 11 -22.01 50.99 -49.93
C GLU A 11 -20.62 50.50 -49.50
N ALA A 12 -19.56 51.20 -49.91
CA ALA A 12 -18.19 50.91 -49.49
C ALA A 12 -18.00 51.09 -47.98
N ALA A 13 -18.57 52.15 -47.38
CA ALA A 13 -18.51 52.39 -45.95
C ALA A 13 -19.29 51.32 -45.16
N THR A 14 -20.46 50.89 -45.65
CA THR A 14 -21.20 49.78 -45.03
C THR A 14 -20.44 48.46 -45.14
N ALA A 15 -19.79 48.18 -46.27
CA ALA A 15 -18.96 46.99 -46.42
C ALA A 15 -17.77 47.02 -45.45
N ALA A 16 -17.08 48.16 -45.31
CA ALA A 16 -15.98 48.32 -44.37
C ALA A 16 -16.44 48.18 -42.91
N LEU A 17 -17.61 48.72 -42.56
CA LEU A 17 -18.20 48.59 -41.23
C LEU A 17 -18.49 47.12 -40.88
N VAL A 18 -19.13 46.39 -41.80
CA VAL A 18 -19.46 44.97 -41.63
C VAL A 18 -18.20 44.12 -41.54
N ALA A 19 -17.22 44.35 -42.42
CA ALA A 19 -15.95 43.62 -42.37
C ALA A 19 -15.21 43.88 -41.04
N SER A 20 -15.19 45.12 -40.57
CA SER A 20 -14.52 45.49 -39.31
C SER A 20 -15.24 44.92 -38.09
N SER A 21 -16.59 44.90 -38.08
CA SER A 21 -17.36 44.32 -36.97
C SER A 21 -17.20 42.80 -36.91
N VAL A 22 -17.17 42.13 -38.07
CA VAL A 22 -16.88 40.70 -38.16
C VAL A 22 -15.47 40.41 -37.68
N LEU A 23 -14.47 41.19 -38.11
CA LEU A 23 -13.09 41.02 -37.66
C LEU A 23 -12.97 41.20 -36.14
N TYR A 24 -13.59 42.26 -35.60
CA TYR A 24 -13.61 42.51 -34.17
C TYR A 24 -14.26 41.36 -33.39
N TYR A 25 -15.41 40.87 -33.84
CA TYR A 25 -16.10 39.74 -33.21
C TYR A 25 -15.27 38.46 -33.29
N LEU A 26 -14.63 38.21 -34.43
CA LEU A 26 -13.79 37.05 -34.64
C LEU A 26 -12.56 37.06 -33.71
N ASP A 27 -11.87 38.19 -33.61
CA ASP A 27 -10.68 38.33 -32.76
C ASP A 27 -11.00 38.34 -31.27
N THR A 28 -12.16 38.85 -30.86
CA THR A 28 -12.51 38.99 -29.44
C THR A 28 -13.34 37.84 -28.87
N GLN A 29 -14.23 37.24 -29.66
CA GLN A 29 -15.17 36.24 -29.18
C GLN A 29 -14.85 34.84 -29.70
N VAL A 30 -14.54 34.72 -31.00
CA VAL A 30 -14.40 33.41 -31.66
C VAL A 30 -12.99 32.85 -31.48
N LEU A 31 -11.94 33.58 -31.87
CA LEU A 31 -10.58 33.10 -31.76
C LEU A 31 -10.15 32.82 -30.32
N PRO A 32 -10.48 33.64 -29.31
CA PRO A 32 -10.07 33.34 -27.94
C PRO A 32 -10.73 32.08 -27.38
N SER A 33 -12.00 31.85 -27.69
CA SER A 33 -12.70 30.63 -27.25
C SER A 33 -12.13 29.40 -27.96
N LEU A 34 -11.96 29.46 -29.28
CA LEU A 34 -11.40 28.37 -30.08
C LEU A 34 -9.94 28.06 -29.71
N MET A 35 -9.13 29.09 -29.47
CA MET A 35 -7.74 28.92 -29.04
C MET A 35 -7.63 28.39 -27.61
N ARG A 36 -8.56 28.71 -26.71
CA ARG A 36 -8.55 28.13 -25.35
C ARG A 36 -8.75 26.62 -25.40
N GLU A 37 -9.76 26.16 -26.13
CA GLU A 37 -10.01 24.72 -26.28
C GLU A 37 -8.85 24.03 -27.01
N HIS A 38 -8.43 24.58 -28.15
CA HIS A 38 -7.36 24.00 -28.94
C HIS A 38 -6.03 23.92 -28.18
N LYS A 39 -5.62 25.03 -27.54
CA LYS A 39 -4.36 25.07 -26.78
C LYS A 39 -4.44 24.22 -25.52
N LEU A 40 -5.59 24.08 -24.88
CA LEU A 40 -5.75 23.19 -23.73
C LEU A 40 -5.47 21.75 -24.15
N HIS A 41 -6.12 21.27 -25.22
CA HIS A 41 -5.87 19.92 -25.74
C HIS A 41 -4.43 19.74 -26.23
N ALA A 42 -3.90 20.69 -26.99
CA ALA A 42 -2.54 20.61 -27.51
C ALA A 42 -1.48 20.64 -26.39
N ALA A 43 -1.66 21.49 -25.37
CA ALA A 43 -0.74 21.56 -24.24
C ALA A 43 -0.78 20.28 -23.41
N TRP A 44 -1.97 19.73 -23.13
CA TRP A 44 -2.10 18.45 -22.44
C TRP A 44 -1.49 17.29 -23.22
N ALA A 45 -1.70 17.24 -24.54
CA ALA A 45 -1.11 16.22 -25.39
C ALA A 45 0.43 16.32 -25.43
N ALA A 46 0.97 17.55 -25.57
CA ALA A 46 2.40 17.78 -25.66
C ALA A 46 3.13 17.57 -24.31
N ALA A 47 2.53 18.03 -23.21
CA ALA A 47 3.12 17.92 -21.88
C ALA A 47 2.79 16.58 -21.19
N GLY A 48 1.80 15.83 -21.68
CA GLY A 48 1.21 14.68 -21.00
C GLY A 48 2.24 13.67 -20.49
N LYS A 49 3.20 13.26 -21.32
CA LYS A 49 4.26 12.33 -20.91
C LYS A 49 5.12 12.89 -19.76
N ARG A 50 5.67 14.09 -19.94
CA ARG A 50 6.55 14.71 -18.93
C ARG A 50 5.80 15.03 -17.64
N TYR A 51 4.54 15.43 -17.75
CA TYR A 51 3.68 15.72 -16.61
C TYR A 51 3.40 14.46 -15.78
N HIS A 52 3.02 13.36 -16.43
CA HIS A 52 2.78 12.08 -15.74
C HIS A 52 4.08 11.53 -15.13
N ASP A 53 5.21 11.59 -15.86
CA ASP A 53 6.51 11.18 -15.32
C ASP A 53 6.91 12.01 -14.08
N ALA A 54 6.63 13.31 -14.09
CA ALA A 54 6.90 14.18 -12.95
C ALA A 54 5.99 13.84 -11.75
N ILE A 55 4.67 13.75 -11.96
CA ILE A 55 3.72 13.39 -10.90
C ILE A 55 4.04 12.01 -10.33
N TRP A 56 4.38 11.05 -11.18
CA TRP A 56 4.77 9.71 -10.75
C TRP A 56 5.92 9.76 -9.74
N LYS A 57 6.96 10.56 -10.01
CA LYS A 57 8.12 10.73 -9.12
C LYS A 57 7.80 11.49 -7.83
N PHE A 58 6.86 12.43 -7.87
CA PHE A 58 6.42 13.17 -6.68
C PHE A 58 5.47 12.35 -5.79
N ASN A 59 4.81 11.34 -6.33
CA ASN A 59 3.84 10.57 -5.59
C ASN A 59 4.52 9.57 -4.64
N TYR A 60 4.42 9.83 -3.34
CA TYR A 60 4.94 8.94 -2.29
C TYR A 60 4.02 7.77 -1.92
N SER A 61 2.98 7.51 -2.72
CA SER A 61 2.00 6.45 -2.43
C SER A 61 2.51 5.05 -2.75
N TYR A 62 3.42 4.91 -3.72
CA TYR A 62 3.90 3.60 -4.17
C TYR A 62 4.84 2.93 -3.16
N ASP A 63 5.74 3.71 -2.56
CA ASP A 63 6.72 3.20 -1.60
C ASP A 63 6.24 3.36 -0.15
N ARG A 64 4.91 3.38 0.06
CA ARG A 64 4.32 3.56 1.40
C ARG A 64 4.76 2.45 2.36
N ASP A 65 4.96 1.25 1.86
CA ASP A 65 5.35 0.09 2.65
C ASP A 65 6.74 0.26 3.29
N LEU A 66 7.64 1.00 2.65
CA LEU A 66 8.97 1.31 3.21
C LEU A 66 8.91 2.24 4.44
N ARG A 67 7.77 2.88 4.70
CA ARG A 67 7.57 3.69 5.91
C ARG A 67 7.27 2.84 7.14
N TYR A 68 6.77 1.62 6.94
CA TYR A 68 6.50 0.70 8.03
C TYR A 68 7.77 -0.07 8.39
N SER A 69 7.78 -0.67 9.59
CA SER A 69 8.91 -1.49 10.01
C SER A 69 9.09 -2.65 9.05
N ALA A 70 10.33 -2.82 8.55
CA ALA A 70 10.71 -3.99 7.76
C ALA A 70 10.72 -5.29 8.61
N ILE A 71 10.71 -5.16 9.94
CA ILE A 71 10.60 -6.31 10.83
C ILE A 71 9.16 -6.81 10.77
N SER A 72 8.98 -7.96 10.12
CA SER A 72 7.68 -8.60 10.02
C SER A 72 7.16 -9.00 11.40
N LYS A 73 5.83 -9.09 11.53
CA LYS A 73 5.20 -9.56 12.76
C LYS A 73 5.71 -10.94 13.19
N ASN A 74 6.07 -11.81 12.23
CA ASN A 74 6.64 -13.13 12.52
C ASN A 74 7.99 -13.01 13.23
N MET A 75 8.90 -12.18 12.72
CA MET A 75 10.19 -11.96 13.36
C MET A 75 10.05 -11.38 14.78
N VAL A 76 9.06 -10.52 14.99
CA VAL A 76 8.74 -10.02 16.34
C VAL A 76 8.28 -11.16 17.25
N MET A 77 7.37 -12.02 16.77
CA MET A 77 6.86 -13.14 17.57
C MET A 77 7.93 -14.18 17.86
N ASP A 78 8.82 -14.46 16.91
CA ASP A 78 9.93 -15.40 17.08
C ASP A 78 10.96 -14.85 18.06
N HIS A 79 11.22 -13.53 18.04
CA HIS A 79 12.11 -12.90 18.99
C HIS A 79 11.52 -12.84 20.41
N LEU A 80 10.22 -12.52 20.53
CA LEU A 80 9.54 -12.47 21.83
C LEU A 80 9.35 -13.87 22.44
N ASN A 81 8.99 -14.86 21.62
CA ASN A 81 8.71 -16.22 22.06
C ASN A 81 9.83 -17.19 21.66
N HIS A 82 11.08 -16.73 21.77
CA HIS A 82 12.26 -17.48 21.32
C HIS A 82 12.43 -18.85 22.01
N THR A 83 11.85 -19.02 23.20
CA THR A 83 11.84 -20.27 23.93
C THR A 83 10.46 -20.54 24.50
N LYS A 84 9.99 -21.78 24.35
CA LYS A 84 8.74 -22.21 24.98
C LYS A 84 8.89 -22.18 26.50
N PRO A 85 7.93 -21.60 27.24
CA PRO A 85 7.96 -21.62 28.70
C PRO A 85 7.82 -23.06 29.21
N LYS A 86 8.57 -23.41 30.25
CA LYS A 86 8.41 -24.69 30.95
C LYS A 86 7.11 -24.66 31.76
N THR A 87 6.37 -25.76 31.74
CA THR A 87 5.14 -25.87 32.54
C THR A 87 5.41 -26.57 33.86
N VAL A 88 4.66 -26.19 34.92
CA VAL A 88 4.74 -26.85 36.22
C VAL A 88 4.27 -28.30 36.12
N ALA A 89 3.27 -28.58 35.27
CA ALA A 89 2.79 -29.92 34.99
C ALA A 89 3.90 -30.84 34.47
N GLU A 90 4.72 -30.36 33.52
CA GLU A 90 5.85 -31.14 33.00
C GLU A 90 6.86 -31.52 34.10
N HIS A 91 7.08 -30.64 35.07
CA HIS A 91 7.94 -30.95 36.22
C HIS A 91 7.31 -32.01 37.12
N VAL A 92 6.03 -31.83 37.49
CA VAL A 92 5.31 -32.75 38.37
C VAL A 92 5.25 -34.16 37.75
N ASP A 93 4.91 -34.28 36.46
CA ASP A 93 4.81 -35.57 35.78
C ASP A 93 6.17 -36.29 35.73
N LYS A 94 7.24 -35.57 35.42
CA LYS A 94 8.60 -36.12 35.42
C LYS A 94 9.03 -36.59 36.81
N MET A 95 8.71 -35.81 37.85
CA MET A 95 9.04 -36.15 39.23
C MET A 95 8.21 -37.33 39.76
N ILE A 96 6.92 -37.41 39.44
CA ILE A 96 6.08 -38.57 39.79
C ILE A 96 6.61 -39.82 39.11
N ALA A 97 6.96 -39.75 37.83
CA ALA A 97 7.52 -40.89 37.10
C ALA A 97 8.86 -41.36 37.68
N ALA A 98 9.73 -40.44 38.10
CA ALA A 98 10.97 -40.78 38.80
C ALA A 98 10.71 -41.37 40.19
N ASN A 99 9.86 -40.73 40.98
CA ASN A 99 9.53 -41.14 42.34
C ASN A 99 8.79 -42.49 42.38
N LYS A 100 8.03 -42.83 41.34
CA LYS A 100 7.43 -44.16 41.20
C LYS A 100 8.49 -45.25 41.15
N LYS A 101 9.59 -45.04 40.42
CA LYS A 101 10.70 -46.02 40.38
C LYS A 101 11.39 -46.16 41.74
N ILE A 102 11.54 -45.05 42.46
CA ILE A 102 12.08 -45.04 43.83
C ILE A 102 11.14 -45.81 44.77
N TYR A 103 9.83 -45.54 44.68
CA TYR A 103 8.82 -46.24 45.46
C TYR A 103 8.86 -47.74 45.20
N ASP A 104 8.87 -48.14 43.93
CA ASP A 104 8.88 -49.54 43.51
C ASP A 104 10.14 -50.27 44.04
N ALA A 105 11.28 -49.60 44.11
CA ALA A 105 12.56 -50.17 44.51
C ALA A 105 12.75 -50.27 46.03
N PHE A 106 12.24 -49.30 46.81
CA PHE A 106 12.62 -49.13 48.22
C PHE A 106 11.47 -49.24 49.22
N THR A 107 10.21 -49.37 48.78
CA THR A 107 9.07 -49.41 49.69
C THR A 107 8.68 -50.85 50.06
N PRO A 108 8.58 -51.21 51.36
CA PRO A 108 8.22 -52.57 51.80
C PRO A 108 6.93 -53.15 51.21
N GLY A 109 5.97 -52.31 50.83
CA GLY A 109 4.71 -52.72 50.19
C GLY A 109 4.78 -52.87 48.66
N SER A 110 5.93 -52.59 48.03
CA SER A 110 6.13 -52.76 46.59
C SER A 110 6.36 -54.21 46.23
N LYS A 111 5.77 -54.65 45.11
CA LYS A 111 5.99 -55.99 44.54
C LYS A 111 7.44 -56.24 44.11
N ARG A 112 8.22 -55.20 43.84
CA ARG A 112 9.59 -55.28 43.28
C ARG A 112 10.64 -54.66 44.20
N LEU A 113 10.43 -54.79 45.51
CA LEU A 113 11.34 -54.29 46.54
C LEU A 113 12.74 -54.91 46.39
N LEU A 114 13.76 -54.05 46.33
CA LEU A 114 15.15 -54.48 46.10
C LEU A 114 15.88 -54.92 47.38
N ILE A 115 15.31 -54.73 48.57
CA ILE A 115 15.98 -55.11 49.83
C ILE A 115 16.32 -56.60 49.89
N TRP A 116 15.49 -57.44 49.28
CA TRP A 116 15.68 -58.89 49.19
C TRP A 116 16.78 -59.29 48.21
N GLN A 117 17.21 -58.37 47.34
CA GLN A 117 18.38 -58.55 46.47
C GLN A 117 19.66 -58.03 47.14
N SER A 118 19.56 -57.00 47.99
CA SER A 118 20.72 -56.40 48.65
C SER A 118 21.11 -57.06 49.98
N GLN A 119 20.13 -57.56 50.73
CA GLN A 119 20.32 -58.31 51.97
C GLN A 119 19.74 -59.71 51.79
N THR A 120 20.61 -60.71 51.77
CA THR A 120 20.21 -62.11 51.73
C THR A 120 19.50 -62.48 53.02
N SER A 121 18.42 -63.26 52.91
CA SER A 121 17.63 -63.72 54.06
C SER A 121 18.50 -64.39 55.11
N LEU A 122 18.27 -64.08 56.39
CA LEU A 122 18.69 -64.92 57.50
C LEU A 122 17.78 -66.15 57.53
N HIS A 123 18.20 -67.20 56.84
CA HIS A 123 17.62 -68.53 56.91
C HIS A 123 18.60 -69.47 57.60
#